data_AF-A0A2V2QIM6-F1
#
_entry.id   AF-A0A2V2QIM6-F1
#
_cell.length_a   1.000
_cell.length_b   1.000
_cell.length_c   1.000
_cell.angle_alpha   90.00
_cell.angle_beta   90.00
_cell.angle_gamma   90.00
#
_symmetry.space_group_name_H-M   'P 1'
#
loop_
_entity.id
_entity.type
_entity.pdbx_description
1 polymer ?
#
loop_
_entity_poly.entity_id
_entity_poly.type
_entity_poly.pdbx_seq_one_letter_code
_entity_poly.pdbx_strand_id
1 'polypeptide(L)' 'MTSQFHAAPGPTARAARAVDLSGRTALVTGGGSGIGRATAEALAGAGALV' A
#
# COMPACT_ATOMS: atom_id res chain seq x y z
N MET A 1 -34.25 -9.01 14.69
CA MET A 1 -32.84 -9.33 14.97
C MET A 1 -31.99 -8.45 14.05
N THR A 2 -31.72 -7.20 14.48
CA THR A 2 -31.03 -6.19 13.67
C THR A 2 -29.67 -5.90 14.31
N SER A 3 -28.58 -6.17 13.61
CA SER A 3 -27.24 -5.78 14.05
C SER A 3 -26.89 -4.43 13.43
N GLN A 4 -26.88 -3.38 14.25
CA GLN A 4 -26.38 -2.07 13.86
C GLN A 4 -24.85 -2.13 13.93
N PHE A 5 -24.16 -1.66 12.89
CA PHE A 5 -22.71 -1.47 12.94
C PHE A 5 -22.41 -0.07 13.49
N HIS A 6 -21.71 -0.02 14.62
CA HIS A 6 -21.15 1.22 15.18
C HIS A 6 -19.74 1.43 14.62
N ALA A 7 -19.58 2.35 13.67
CA ALA A 7 -18.27 2.77 13.21
C ALA A 7 -17.72 3.81 14.19
N ALA A 8 -16.66 3.46 14.94
CA ALA A 8 -15.85 4.46 15.60
C ALA A 8 -15.15 5.32 14.53
N PRO A 9 -15.10 6.66 14.66
CA PRO A 9 -14.25 7.47 13.80
C PRO A 9 -12.79 7.15 14.13
N GLY A 10 -12.21 6.20 13.40
CA GLY A 10 -10.77 5.94 13.37
C GLY A 10 -10.04 7.14 12.73
N PRO A 11 -8.73 7.31 13.01
CA PRO A 11 -8.01 8.55 12.71
C PRO A 11 -8.21 8.95 11.24
N THR A 12 -8.77 10.14 11.04
CA THR A 12 -8.91 10.78 9.73
C THR A 12 -7.59 10.68 8.99
N ALA A 13 -7.65 10.04 7.81
CA ALA A 13 -6.55 9.80 6.90
C ALA A 13 -5.36 10.72 7.17
N ARG A 14 -4.34 10.21 7.87
CA ARG A 14 -3.01 10.78 7.72
C ARG A 14 -2.74 10.66 6.23
N ALA A 15 -2.86 11.76 5.50
CA ALA A 15 -2.48 11.83 4.09
C ALA A 15 -1.16 11.07 4.02
N ALA A 16 -1.20 9.90 3.39
CA ALA A 16 -0.15 8.92 3.51
C ALA A 16 1.10 9.63 3.01
N ARG A 17 1.95 10.09 3.93
CA ARG A 17 3.20 10.73 3.58
C ARG A 17 3.86 9.70 2.68
N ALA A 18 4.15 10.09 1.43
CA ALA A 18 4.78 9.18 0.48
C ALA A 18 5.96 8.54 1.21
N VAL A 19 5.90 7.22 1.37
CA VAL A 19 6.91 6.48 2.10
C VAL A 19 8.14 6.48 1.21
N ASP A 20 9.24 7.04 1.67
CA ASP A 20 10.52 6.95 0.98
C ASP A 20 11.13 5.58 1.25
N LEU A 21 11.32 4.80 0.19
CA LEU A 21 11.92 3.48 0.19
C LEU A 21 13.31 3.46 -0.47
N SER A 22 13.92 4.62 -0.67
CA SER A 22 15.27 4.74 -1.24
C SER A 22 16.27 3.84 -0.51
N GLY A 23 17.05 3.09 -1.28
CA GLY A 23 18.05 2.16 -0.76
C GLY A 23 17.49 0.86 -0.16
N ARG A 24 16.19 0.60 -0.29
CA ARG A 24 15.57 -0.68 0.09
C ARG A 24 15.35 -1.57 -1.13
N THR A 25 15.33 -2.88 -0.89
CA THR A 25 14.96 -3.89 -1.88
C THR A 25 13.63 -4.52 -1.50
N ALA A 26 12.73 -4.67 -2.46
CA ALA A 26 11.46 -5.36 -2.30
C ALA A 26 11.38 -6.55 -3.25
N LEU A 27 10.76 -7.64 -2.84
CA LEU A 27 10.44 -8.77 -3.70
C LEU A 27 8.91 -8.87 -3.82
N VAL A 28 8.39 -8.77 -5.04
CA VAL A 28 6.96 -8.90 -5.31
C VAL A 28 6.69 -10.21 -6.05
N THR A 29 5.98 -11.14 -5.39
CA THR A 29 5.51 -12.36 -6.04
C THR A 29 4.30 -12.03 -6.94
N GLY A 30 4.23 -12.66 -8.12
CA GLY A 30 3.18 -12.35 -9.09
C GLY A 30 3.27 -10.96 -9.73
N GLY A 31 4.44 -10.32 -9.72
CA GLY A 31 4.66 -8.96 -10.24
C GLY A 31 4.41 -8.74 -11.74
N GLY A 32 4.08 -9.79 -12.51
CA GLY A 32 3.89 -9.70 -13.96
C GLY A 32 2.56 -9.11 -14.42
N SER A 33 1.51 -9.11 -13.57
CA SER A 33 0.20 -8.55 -13.94
C SER A 33 -0.63 -8.11 -12.73
N GLY A 34 -1.77 -7.46 -13.01
CA GLY A 34 -2.78 -7.11 -12.02
C GLY A 34 -2.23 -6.36 -10.81
N ILE A 35 -2.66 -6.77 -9.62
CA ILE A 35 -2.27 -6.13 -8.35
C ILE A 35 -0.77 -6.28 -8.10
N GLY A 36 -0.16 -7.42 -8.46
CA GLY A 36 1.27 -7.64 -8.28
C GLY A 36 2.09 -6.60 -9.06
N ARG A 37 1.74 -6.35 -10.32
CA ARG A 37 2.40 -5.32 -11.14
C ARG A 37 2.19 -3.92 -10.57
N ALA A 38 0.95 -3.56 -10.23
CA ALA A 38 0.66 -2.25 -9.65
C ALA A 38 1.41 -2.02 -8.32
N THR A 39 1.57 -3.08 -7.52
CA THR A 39 2.35 -3.04 -6.27
C THR A 39 3.83 -2.81 -6.56
N ALA A 40 4.40 -3.54 -7.52
CA ALA A 40 5.80 -3.35 -7.90
C ALA A 40 6.08 -1.93 -8.41
N GLU A 41 5.19 -1.39 -9.24
CA GLU A 41 5.28 -0.01 -9.75
C GLU A 41 5.19 1.03 -8.63
N ALA A 42 4.28 0.85 -7.68
CA ALA A 42 4.15 1.75 -6.53
C ALA A 42 5.39 1.73 -5.64
N LEU A 43 5.96 0.56 -5.38
CA LEU A 43 7.18 0.40 -4.57
C LEU A 43 8.41 1.00 -5.27
N ALA A 44 8.55 0.80 -6.58
CA ALA A 44 9.61 1.41 -7.38
C ALA A 44 9.46 2.93 -7.42
N GLY A 45 8.23 3.45 -7.59
CA GLY A 45 7.93 4.89 -7.53
C GLY A 45 8.24 5.52 -6.17
N ALA A 46 8.25 4.72 -5.10
CA ALA A 46 8.68 5.12 -3.77
C ALA A 46 10.20 5.02 -3.55
N GLY A 47 10.98 4.53 -4.51
CA GLY A 47 12.45 4.48 -4.47
C GLY A 47 13.05 3.12 -4.11
N ALA A 48 12.25 2.06 -3.98
CA ALA A 48 12.77 0.72 -3.78
C ALA A 48 13.37 0.14 -5.07
N LEU A 49 14.38 -0.72 -4.94
CA LEU A 49 14.76 -1.69 -5.97
C LEU A 49 13.78 -2.87 -5.88
N VAL A 50 13.01 -3.13 -6.93
CA VAL A 50 11.91 -4.12 -6.94
C VAL A 50 12.20 -5.26 -7.89
#